data_AF-A0A0F9XAK0-F1
#
_entry.id   AF-A0A0F9XAK0-F1
#
_cell.length_a   1.000
_cell.length_b   1.000
_cell.length_c   1.000
_cell.angle_alpha   90.00
_cell.angle_beta   90.00
_cell.angle_gamma   90.00
#
_symmetry.space_group_name_H-M   'P 1'
#
loop_
_entity.id
_entity.type
_entity.pdbx_description
1 polymer ?
#
loop_
_entity_poly.entity_id
_entity_poly.type
_entity_poly.pdbx_seq_one_letter_code
_entity_poly.pdbx_strand_id
1 'polypeptide(L)' 'MTVLRTMGYCFLFVMVPLGGLLAAYPDQIANGLSALFGFGVTRGSLGIAFLFLAAICMRVDMGIRRRAQSSAATAG' A
#
# COMPACT_ATOMS: atom_id res chain seq x y z
N MET A 1 6.71 15.34 14.71
CA MET A 1 7.43 15.11 13.44
C MET A 1 7.94 13.66 13.29
N THR A 2 8.31 12.96 14.36
CA THR A 2 8.95 11.63 14.31
C THR A 2 8.00 10.51 13.86
N VAL A 3 6.78 10.44 14.41
CA VAL A 3 5.82 9.36 14.12
C VAL A 3 5.39 9.32 12.65
N LEU A 4 5.11 10.50 12.07
CA LEU A 4 4.69 10.62 10.66
C LEU A 4 5.78 10.14 9.69
N ARG A 5 7.05 10.40 10.03
CA ARG A 5 8.21 9.95 9.25
C ARG A 5 8.40 8.44 9.37
N THR A 6 8.24 7.87 10.56
CA THR A 6 8.33 6.42 10.79
C THR A 6 7.24 5.66 10.03
N MET A 7 6.00 6.18 10.01
CA MET A 7 4.92 5.56 9.23
C MET A 7 5.18 5.62 7.72
N GLY A 8 5.69 6.75 7.21
CA GLY A 8 6.10 6.88 5.82
C GLY A 8 7.23 5.92 5.42
N TYR A 9 8.22 5.72 6.31
CA TYR A 9 9.29 4.75 6.07
C TYR A 9 8.80 3.31 6.12
N CYS A 10 7.97 2.93 7.11
CA CYS A 10 7.34 1.61 7.13
C CYS A 10 6.53 1.36 5.87
N PHE A 11 5.78 2.36 5.41
CA PHE A 11 5.03 2.26 4.17
C PHE A 11 5.94 2.02 2.97
N LEU A 12 7.00 2.82 2.80
CA LEU A 12 7.97 2.60 1.72
C LEU A 12 8.66 1.24 1.82
N PHE A 13 9.04 0.81 3.02
CA PHE A 13 9.71 -0.47 3.24
C PHE A 13 8.83 -1.68 3.00
N VAL A 14 7.51 -1.53 3.06
CA VAL A 14 6.58 -2.64 2.79
C VAL A 14 6.08 -2.56 1.35
N MET A 15 5.57 -1.41 0.90
CA MET A 15 4.97 -1.28 -0.43
C MET A 15 5.97 -1.43 -1.57
N VAL A 16 7.18 -0.90 -1.43
CA VAL A 16 8.18 -0.94 -2.51
C VAL A 16 8.64 -2.38 -2.79
N PRO A 17 9.07 -3.19 -1.81
CA PRO A 17 9.44 -4.56 -2.09
C PRO A 17 8.21 -5.41 -2.46
N LEU A 18 7.04 -5.14 -1.90
CA LEU A 18 5.82 -5.87 -2.30
C LEU A 18 5.46 -5.60 -3.77
N GLY A 19 5.53 -4.34 -4.21
CA GLY A 19 5.32 -3.96 -5.60
C GLY A 19 6.40 -4.52 -6.53
N GLY A 20 7.66 -4.49 -6.09
CA GLY A 20 8.78 -5.09 -6.83
C GLY A 20 8.64 -6.61 -6.99
N LEU A 21 8.20 -7.31 -5.94
CA LEU A 21 7.92 -8.74 -5.98
C LEU A 21 6.76 -9.06 -6.93
N LEU A 22 5.68 -8.27 -6.88
CA LEU A 22 4.55 -8.40 -7.79
C LEU A 22 4.95 -8.17 -9.25
N ALA A 23 5.86 -7.24 -9.51
CA ALA A 23 6.35 -6.93 -10.85
C ALA A 23 7.35 -7.98 -11.37
N ALA A 24 8.19 -8.55 -10.50
CA ALA A 24 9.18 -9.55 -10.87
C ALA A 24 8.56 -10.94 -11.08
N TYR A 25 7.54 -11.30 -10.31
CA TYR A 25 6.94 -12.65 -10.30
C TYR A 25 5.41 -12.63 -10.39
N PRO A 26 4.81 -11.92 -11.36
CA PRO A 26 3.37 -11.72 -11.42
C PRO A 26 2.61 -13.03 -11.63
N ASP A 27 3.17 -13.97 -12.42
CA ASP A 27 2.54 -15.27 -12.70
C ASP A 27 2.59 -16.22 -11.51
N GLN A 28 3.72 -16.31 -10.82
CA GLN A 28 3.85 -17.22 -9.69
C GLN A 28 2.88 -16.80 -8.57
N ILE A 29 2.74 -15.49 -8.34
CA ILE A 29 1.82 -14.95 -7.33
C ILE A 29 0.37 -15.14 -7.77
N ALA A 30 0.04 -14.89 -9.03
CA ALA A 30 -1.31 -15.09 -9.57
C ALA A 30 -1.75 -16.56 -9.46
N ASN A 31 -0.87 -17.49 -9.82
CA ASN A 31 -1.14 -18.92 -9.76
C ASN A 31 -1.24 -19.41 -8.31
N GLY A 32 -0.37 -18.92 -7.42
CA GLY A 32 -0.45 -19.23 -5.98
C GLY A 32 -1.75 -18.73 -5.34
N LEU A 33 -2.17 -17.50 -5.66
CA LEU A 33 -3.45 -16.97 -5.19
C LEU A 33 -4.64 -17.71 -5.80
N SER A 34 -4.58 -18.05 -7.09
CA SER A 34 -5.65 -18.80 -7.76
C SER A 34 -5.85 -20.18 -7.13
N ALA A 35 -4.75 -20.85 -6.77
CA ALA A 35 -4.79 -22.13 -6.06
C ALA A 35 -5.38 -22.02 -4.65
N LEU A 36 -5.13 -20.90 -3.96
CA LEU A 36 -5.61 -20.67 -2.60
C LEU A 36 -7.09 -20.25 -2.54
N PHE A 37 -7.53 -19.43 -3.50
CA PHE A 37 -8.89 -18.87 -3.52
C PHE A 37 -9.87 -19.66 -4.39
N GLY A 38 -9.40 -20.58 -5.25
CA GLY A 38 -10.25 -21.42 -6.10
C GLY A 38 -10.88 -20.69 -7.31
N PHE A 39 -10.51 -19.43 -7.54
CA PHE A 39 -10.95 -18.63 -8.69
C PHE A 39 -9.75 -18.13 -9.48
N GLY A 40 -9.91 -17.92 -10.79
CA GLY A 40 -8.84 -17.45 -11.67
C GLY A 40 -8.41 -16.03 -11.34
N VAL A 41 -7.31 -15.89 -10.58
CA VAL A 41 -6.65 -14.61 -10.32
C VAL A 41 -5.74 -14.30 -11.50
N THR A 42 -6.02 -13.20 -12.18
CA THR A 42 -5.24 -12.72 -13.33
C THR A 42 -4.19 -11.71 -12.89
N ARG A 43 -3.16 -11.51 -13.72
CA ARG A 43 -2.18 -10.42 -13.52
C ARG A 43 -2.86 -9.05 -13.39
N GLY A 44 -3.93 -8.83 -14.16
CA GLY A 44 -4.72 -7.60 -14.10
C GLY A 44 -5.37 -7.39 -12.73
N SER A 45 -5.98 -8.43 -12.15
CA SER A 45 -6.56 -8.34 -10.81
C SER A 45 -5.52 -8.09 -9.71
N LEU A 46 -4.30 -8.62 -9.85
CA LEU A 46 -3.20 -8.33 -8.92
C LEU A 46 -2.76 -6.87 -8.99
N GLY A 47 -2.61 -6.33 -10.20
CA GLY A 47 -2.29 -4.92 -10.41
C GLY A 47 -3.36 -3.99 -9.82
N ILE A 48 -4.64 -4.31 -10.05
CA ILE A 48 -5.76 -3.55 -9.48
C ILE A 48 -5.76 -3.64 -7.96
N ALA A 49 -5.56 -4.83 -7.38
CA ALA A 49 -5.49 -5.01 -5.93
C ALA A 49 -4.34 -4.22 -5.30
N PHE A 50 -3.16 -4.21 -5.96
CA PHE A 50 -2.01 -3.43 -5.52
C PHE A 50 -2.27 -1.92 -5.58
N LEU A 51 -2.81 -1.43 -6.69
CA LEU A 51 -3.21 -0.02 -6.85
C LEU A 51 -4.26 0.39 -5.82
N PHE A 52 -5.23 -0.47 -5.55
CA PHE A 52 -6.24 -0.23 -4.53
C PHE A 52 -5.64 -0.15 -3.13
N LEU A 53 -4.74 -1.07 -2.79
CA LEU A 53 -4.02 -1.05 -1.52
C LEU A 53 -3.17 0.23 -1.39
N ALA A 54 -2.46 0.62 -2.44
CA ALA A 54 -1.68 1.85 -2.49
C ALA A 54 -2.56 3.10 -2.30
N ALA A 55 -3.73 3.14 -2.93
CA ALA A 55 -4.69 4.23 -2.79
C ALA A 55 -5.25 4.33 -1.37
N ILE A 56 -5.56 3.21 -0.72
CA ILE A 56 -5.99 3.18 0.68
C ILE A 56 -4.88 3.74 1.58
N CYS A 57 -3.65 3.27 1.41
CA CYS A 57 -2.54 3.73 2.22
C CYS A 57 -2.27 5.23 2.02
N MET A 58 -2.37 5.73 0.78
CA MET A 58 -2.22 7.15 0.48
C MET A 58 -3.34 7.98 1.12
N ARG A 59 -4.57 7.46 1.14
CA ARG A 59 -5.70 8.10 1.84
C ARG A 59 -5.48 8.18 3.35
N VAL A 60 -4.94 7.12 3.95
CA VAL A 60 -4.61 7.08 5.38
C VAL A 60 -3.46 8.06 5.66
N ASP A 61 -2.39 8.06 4.87
CA ASP A 61 -1.26 9.01 5.01
C ASP A 61 -1.74 10.46 4.93
N MET A 62 -2.56 10.80 3.93
CA MET A 62 -3.17 12.12 3.81
C MET A 62 -4.05 12.46 5.01
N GLY A 63 -4.80 11.50 5.55
CA GLY A 63 -5.60 11.68 6.76
C GLY A 63 -4.75 12.01 7.99
N ILE A 64 -3.64 11.31 8.19
CA ILE A 64 -2.72 11.56 9.31
C ILE A 64 -2.02 12.91 9.13
N ARG A 65 -1.54 13.21 7.91
CA ARG A 65 -0.95 14.53 7.57
C ARG A 65 -1.92 15.67 7.84
N ARG A 66 -3.18 15.53 7.39
CA ARG A 66 -4.22 16.55 7.56
C ARG A 66 -4.55 16.76 9.04
N ARG A 67 -4.65 15.70 9.84
CA ARG A 67 -4.82 15.82 11.30
C ARG A 67 -3.62 16.49 11.98
N ALA A 68 -2.39 16.13 11.61
CA ALA A 68 -1.19 16.73 12.17
C ALA A 68 -1.09 18.24 11.83
N GLN A 69 -1.46 18.63 10.60
CA GLN A 69 -1.52 20.04 10.20
C GLN A 69 -2.64 20.81 10.92
N SER A 70 -3.83 20.21 11.10
CA SER A 70 -4.91 20.82 11.88
C SER A 70 -4.53 21.03 13.34
N SER A 71 -3.85 20.07 13.97
CA SER A 71 -3.34 20.23 15.34
C SER A 71 -2.21 21.26 15.46
N ALA A 72 -1.39 21.44 14.42
CA ALA A 72 -0.37 22.48 14.38
C ALA A 72 -0.98 23.89 14.20
N ALA A 73 -2.09 24.02 13.48
CA ALA A 73 -2.76 25.30 13.23
C ALA A 73 -3.55 25.82 14.44
N THR A 74 -3.97 24.96 15.37
CA THR A 74 -4.64 25.35 16.63
C THR A 74 -3.65 25.66 17.76
N ALA A 75 -2.39 25.26 17.62
CA ALA A 75 -1.34 25.50 18.62
C ALA A 75 -0.50 26.76 18.34
N GLY A 76 -0.89 27.58 17.35
CA GLY A 76 -0.26 28.85 16.96
C GLY A 76 -1.16 30.04 17.24
#